data_AF-A0A398BJA6-F1
#
_entry.id   AF-A0A398BJA6-F1
#
_cell.length_a   1.000
_cell.length_b   1.000
_cell.length_c   1.000
_cell.angle_alpha   90.00
_cell.angle_beta   90.00
_cell.angle_gamma   90.00
#
_symmetry.space_group_name_H-M   'P 1'
#
loop_
_entity.id
_entity.type
_entity.pdbx_description
1 polymer ?
#
loop_
_entity_poly.entity_id
_entity_poly.type
_entity_poly.pdbx_seq_one_letter_code
_entity_poly.pdbx_strand_id
1 'polypeptide(L)'
;MQKAALLIARWSGARRGEVIRLRLDCLDQYPDGTFRLRIHAGKTMRERLVPLHDDAARVLREVIQRRLEANDRPIRDDKTGDLVRYVFFRRSGRMSADYLLQYPLNQMCRLAGLVDQDGKPIVTSHRFRHTVGTQLAERGAKLHTIMSVLGHQTPHMSMVYARISDAEVLRDYRSVLGPGEMIAGPGAEAIRAGKLSCAAIDWLKSNFIKTELELGHCLRLPSEGPCECDLYLSCAKFVTTKAYAGRLQERRKLELVLAEDARERGWSKEVERHQSTASRIERLLKDLGEEADP
;
A
#
# COMPACT_ATOMS: atom_id res chain seq x y z
N MET A 1 2.22 11.68 27.39
CA MET A 1 1.39 10.55 26.92
C MET A 1 0.31 10.99 25.94
N GLN A 2 -0.72 11.75 26.35
CA GLN A 2 -1.84 12.16 25.47
C GLN A 2 -1.39 12.95 24.22
N LYS A 3 -0.54 13.97 24.38
CA LYS A 3 0.06 14.72 23.26
C LYS A 3 0.74 13.80 22.23
N ALA A 4 1.54 12.84 22.72
CA ALA A 4 2.22 11.87 21.85
C ALA A 4 1.20 11.03 21.07
N ALA A 5 0.20 10.47 21.75
CA ALA A 5 -0.83 9.64 21.13
C ALA A 5 -1.59 10.40 20.03
N LEU A 6 -1.94 11.66 20.26
CA LEU A 6 -2.62 12.51 19.26
C LEU A 6 -1.73 12.83 18.06
N LEU A 7 -0.47 13.23 18.29
CA LEU A 7 0.48 13.52 17.20
C LEU A 7 0.76 12.28 16.35
N ILE A 8 0.95 11.12 17.00
CA ILE A 8 1.13 9.85 16.31
C ILE A 8 -0.09 9.54 15.44
N ALA A 9 -1.30 9.62 16.00
CA ALA A 9 -2.53 9.37 15.24
C ALA A 9 -2.68 10.33 14.06
N ARG A 10 -2.37 11.62 14.25
CA ARG A 10 -2.46 12.68 13.24
C ARG A 10 -1.48 12.49 12.08
N TRP A 11 -0.24 12.10 12.38
CA TRP A 11 0.84 12.04 11.39
C TRP A 11 1.02 10.67 10.75
N SER A 12 0.62 9.58 11.42
CA SER A 12 0.73 8.23 10.86
C SER A 12 -0.58 7.66 10.29
N GLY A 13 -1.73 8.23 10.64
CA GLY A 13 -3.04 7.64 10.31
C GLY A 13 -3.30 6.31 11.03
N ALA A 14 -2.55 6.00 12.10
CA ALA A 14 -2.76 4.83 12.94
C ALA A 14 -4.15 4.85 13.59
N ARG A 15 -4.79 3.67 13.63
CA ARG A 15 -6.07 3.47 14.30
C ARG A 15 -5.88 3.61 15.81
N ARG A 16 -6.94 4.00 16.53
CA ARG A 16 -6.88 4.12 18.01
C ARG A 16 -6.32 2.87 18.68
N GLY A 17 -6.74 1.69 18.23
CA GLY A 17 -6.30 0.40 18.76
C GLY A 17 -4.86 0.04 18.40
N GLU A 18 -4.30 0.64 17.34
CA GLU A 18 -2.89 0.49 16.99
C GLU A 18 -2.03 1.40 17.85
N VAL A 19 -2.44 2.66 18.05
CA VAL A 19 -1.73 3.64 18.88
C VAL A 19 -1.54 3.14 20.30
N ILE A 20 -2.60 2.62 20.94
CA ILE A 20 -2.50 2.13 22.32
C ILE A 20 -1.62 0.88 22.47
N ARG A 21 -1.32 0.18 21.36
CA ARG A 21 -0.55 -1.07 21.33
C ARG A 21 0.89 -0.87 20.82
N LEU A 22 1.33 0.37 20.63
CA LEU A 22 2.71 0.64 20.26
C LEU A 22 3.68 0.08 21.32
N ARG A 23 4.66 -0.68 20.86
CA ARG A 23 5.74 -1.28 21.64
C ARG A 23 6.90 -0.29 21.79
N LEU A 24 7.78 -0.45 22.77
CA LEU A 24 8.88 0.50 23.00
C LEU A 24 9.88 0.59 21.83
N ASP A 25 9.97 -0.44 21.00
CA ASP A 25 10.78 -0.51 19.78
C ASP A 25 10.07 0.02 18.52
N CYS A 26 8.94 0.71 18.67
CA CYS A 26 8.12 1.15 17.55
C CYS A 26 8.68 2.34 16.74
N LEU A 27 9.77 2.98 17.18
CA LEU A 27 10.34 4.15 16.52
C LEU A 27 11.75 3.85 16.04
N ASP A 28 11.95 3.92 14.72
CA ASP A 28 13.25 3.82 14.07
C ASP A 28 13.40 4.89 12.97
N GLN A 29 14.49 4.83 12.20
CA GLN A 29 14.77 5.75 11.10
C GLN A 29 15.05 4.98 9.81
N TYR A 30 14.76 5.62 8.68
CA TYR A 30 15.30 5.23 7.37
C TYR A 30 16.79 5.63 7.26
N PRO A 31 17.53 5.10 6.26
CA PRO A 31 18.94 5.44 6.07
C PRO A 31 19.23 6.95 5.88
N ASP A 32 18.25 7.71 5.39
CA ASP A 32 18.32 9.16 5.21
C ASP A 32 18.04 9.98 6.49
N GLY A 33 17.79 9.31 7.62
CA GLY A 33 17.46 9.93 8.90
C GLY A 33 15.97 10.21 9.12
N THR A 34 15.11 9.98 8.12
CA THR A 34 13.66 10.17 8.24
C THR A 34 13.09 9.20 9.28
N PHE A 35 12.35 9.70 10.27
CA PHE A 35 11.71 8.83 11.26
C PHE A 35 10.64 7.96 10.63
N ARG A 36 10.49 6.75 11.14
CA ARG A 36 9.40 5.86 10.77
C ARG A 36 8.84 5.14 11.98
N LEU A 37 7.54 4.91 11.94
CA LEU A 37 6.76 4.28 12.98
C LEU A 37 6.44 2.86 12.56
N ARG A 38 6.85 1.88 13.38
CA ARG A 38 6.46 0.49 13.27
C ARG A 38 5.14 0.26 13.97
N ILE A 39 4.11 -0.05 13.18
CA ILE A 39 2.79 -0.43 13.68
C ILE A 39 2.71 -1.95 13.60
N HIS A 40 2.85 -2.60 14.76
CA HIS A 40 2.82 -4.06 14.88
C HIS A 40 1.46 -4.64 14.49
N ALA A 41 1.51 -5.90 14.05
CA ALA A 41 0.34 -6.64 13.61
C ALA A 41 -0.73 -6.68 14.70
N GLY A 42 -1.91 -6.16 14.35
CA GLY A 42 -3.14 -6.35 15.12
C GLY A 42 -4.00 -7.44 14.49
N LYS A 43 -5.30 -7.15 14.32
CA LYS A 43 -6.28 -8.05 13.66
C LYS A 43 -5.95 -8.34 12.17
N THR A 44 -5.08 -7.52 11.55
CA THR A 44 -4.76 -7.57 10.13
C THR A 44 -3.53 -8.42 9.79
N MET A 45 -2.85 -9.00 10.78
CA MET A 45 -1.68 -9.91 10.63
C MET A 45 -0.49 -9.36 9.80
N ARG A 46 -0.44 -8.04 9.53
CA ARG A 46 0.69 -7.41 8.84
C ARG A 46 1.22 -6.24 9.65
N GLU A 47 2.51 -6.27 9.93
CA GLU A 47 3.25 -5.11 10.38
C GLU A 47 3.36 -4.10 9.23
N ARG A 48 3.39 -2.82 9.57
CA ARG A 48 3.68 -1.76 8.58
C ARG A 48 4.58 -0.69 9.15
N LEU A 49 5.43 -0.15 8.28
CA LEU A 49 6.28 0.99 8.55
C LEU A 49 5.67 2.22 7.90
N VAL A 50 5.51 3.30 8.67
CA VAL A 50 4.94 4.55 8.20
C VAL A 50 5.93 5.69 8.48
N PRO A 51 6.37 6.47 7.47
CA PRO A 51 7.16 7.67 7.71
C PRO A 51 6.43 8.58 8.71
N LEU A 52 7.16 9.05 9.71
CA LEU A 52 6.62 9.80 10.84
C LEU A 52 7.23 11.20 10.87
N HIS A 53 6.37 12.20 10.96
CA HIS A 53 6.79 13.60 11.09
C HIS A 53 7.64 13.83 12.34
N ASP A 54 8.65 14.69 12.25
CA ASP A 54 9.64 14.95 13.30
C ASP A 54 9.03 15.32 14.65
N ASP A 55 7.98 16.16 14.65
CA ASP A 55 7.26 16.50 15.89
C ASP A 55 6.63 15.29 16.59
N ALA A 56 6.05 14.37 15.84
CA ALA A 56 5.50 13.15 16.42
C ALA A 56 6.61 12.23 16.91
N ALA A 57 7.71 12.09 16.15
CA ALA A 57 8.86 11.28 16.51
C ALA A 57 9.55 11.80 17.79
N ARG A 58 9.77 13.11 17.89
CA ARG A 58 10.38 13.76 19.06
C ARG A 58 9.58 13.51 20.33
N VAL A 59 8.27 13.78 20.30
CA VAL A 59 7.41 13.58 21.47
C VAL A 59 7.25 12.09 21.81
N LEU A 60 7.24 11.20 20.80
CA LEU A 60 7.25 9.76 21.03
C LEU A 60 8.55 9.29 21.69
N ARG A 61 9.71 9.78 21.25
CA ARG A 61 11.01 9.46 21.84
C ARG A 61 11.09 9.86 23.32
N GLU A 62 10.62 11.06 23.66
CA GLU A 62 10.54 11.51 25.06
C GLU A 62 9.69 10.57 25.94
N VAL A 63 8.58 10.07 25.38
CA VAL A 63 7.74 9.09 26.06
C VAL A 63 8.43 7.74 26.21
N ILE A 64 9.07 7.25 25.14
CA ILE A 64 9.82 5.98 25.16
C ILE A 64 10.93 6.03 26.21
N GLN A 65 11.68 7.13 26.29
CA GLN A 65 12.77 7.27 27.24
C GLN A 65 12.29 7.14 28.70
N ARG A 66 11.22 7.87 29.06
CA ARG A 66 10.60 7.75 30.40
C ARG A 66 10.07 6.35 30.68
N ARG A 67 9.64 5.64 29.64
CA ARG A 67 9.15 4.26 29.77
C ARG A 67 10.30 3.27 29.94
N LEU A 68 11.44 3.48 29.28
CA LEU A 68 12.63 2.65 29.46
C LEU A 68 13.15 2.73 30.90
N GLU A 69 13.11 3.91 31.50
CA GLU A 69 13.49 4.18 32.91
C GLU A 69 12.46 3.63 33.93
N ALA A 70 11.25 3.32 33.51
CA ALA A 70 10.22 2.80 34.40
C ALA A 70 10.48 1.34 34.78
N ASN A 71 10.32 1.01 36.06
CA ASN A 71 10.50 -0.34 36.59
C ASN A 71 9.24 -1.21 36.42
N ASP A 72 8.77 -1.39 35.18
CA ASP A 72 7.65 -2.24 34.85
C ASP A 72 8.06 -3.43 33.96
N ARG A 73 7.47 -4.58 34.24
CA ARG A 73 7.79 -5.85 33.56
C ARG A 73 7.05 -5.95 32.22
N PRO A 74 7.64 -6.66 31.23
CA PRO A 74 6.90 -7.04 30.02
C PRO A 74 5.61 -7.79 30.37
N ILE A 75 4.55 -7.52 29.62
CA ILE A 75 3.26 -8.19 29.75
C ILE A 75 2.91 -8.94 28.48
N ARG A 76 2.09 -9.99 28.60
CA ARG A 76 1.68 -10.78 27.44
C ARG A 76 0.68 -10.00 26.59
N ASP A 77 0.99 -9.84 25.30
CA ASP A 77 0.12 -9.20 24.33
C ASP A 77 -1.09 -10.10 24.02
N ASP A 78 -2.28 -9.52 24.13
CA ASP A 78 -3.57 -10.20 24.00
C ASP A 78 -3.88 -10.75 22.60
N LYS A 79 -3.14 -10.35 21.56
CA LYS A 79 -3.36 -10.84 20.18
C LYS A 79 -2.21 -11.64 19.60
N THR A 80 -0.99 -11.31 19.98
CA THR A 80 0.24 -11.93 19.46
C THR A 80 0.80 -12.97 20.42
N GLY A 81 0.49 -12.88 21.72
CA GLY A 81 1.04 -13.77 22.74
C GLY A 81 2.47 -13.41 23.18
N ASP A 82 3.10 -12.43 22.54
CA ASP A 82 4.45 -11.94 22.83
C ASP A 82 4.54 -11.27 24.21
N LEU A 83 5.71 -11.34 24.84
CA LEU A 83 6.03 -10.50 25.99
C LEU A 83 6.49 -9.12 25.51
N VAL A 84 5.70 -8.09 25.82
CA VAL A 84 5.91 -6.74 25.30
C VAL A 84 5.88 -5.68 26.40
N ARG A 85 6.63 -4.60 26.18
CA ARG A 85 6.47 -3.35 26.93
C ARG A 85 5.82 -2.32 26.01
N TYR A 86 4.69 -1.78 26.44
CA TYR A 86 3.96 -0.76 25.66
C TYR A 86 4.46 0.65 25.97
N VAL A 87 4.42 1.52 24.96
CA VAL A 87 4.64 2.97 25.06
C VAL A 87 3.65 3.59 26.03
N PHE A 88 2.36 3.28 25.87
CA PHE A 88 1.29 3.84 26.69
C PHE A 88 0.84 2.88 27.79
N PHE A 89 1.65 2.82 28.84
CA PHE A 89 1.44 1.95 29.98
C PHE A 89 1.58 2.73 31.29
N ARG A 90 0.81 2.34 32.31
CA ARG A 90 0.89 2.86 33.68
C ARG A 90 0.77 1.70 34.67
N ARG A 91 0.94 1.96 35.98
CA ARG A 91 0.83 0.92 37.03
C ARG A 91 -0.41 0.04 36.91
N SER A 92 -1.55 0.59 36.48
CA SER A 92 -2.81 -0.14 36.32
C SER A 92 -2.95 -0.88 34.97
N GLY A 93 -1.89 -0.99 34.16
CA GLY A 93 -1.93 -1.62 32.84
C GLY A 93 -1.86 -0.65 31.65
N ARG A 94 -2.18 -1.18 30.46
CA ARG A 94 -2.24 -0.44 29.19
C ARG A 94 -3.30 0.67 29.29
N MET A 95 -2.95 1.87 28.86
CA MET A 95 -3.86 3.02 28.92
C MET A 95 -4.98 2.88 27.88
N SER A 96 -6.20 3.32 28.21
CA SER A 96 -7.34 3.22 27.31
C SER A 96 -7.24 4.18 26.13
N ALA A 97 -7.80 3.78 24.98
CA ALA A 97 -7.88 4.65 23.81
C ALA A 97 -8.68 5.93 24.09
N ASP A 98 -9.71 5.83 24.94
CA ASP A 98 -10.53 6.99 25.28
C ASP A 98 -9.76 8.04 26.07
N TYR A 99 -8.95 7.62 27.04
CA TYR A 99 -8.10 8.55 27.79
C TYR A 99 -6.99 9.16 26.93
N LEU A 100 -6.38 8.37 26.03
CA LEU A 100 -5.25 8.82 25.22
C LEU A 100 -5.64 9.68 24.03
N LEU A 101 -6.79 9.40 23.42
CA LEU A 101 -7.21 9.98 22.14
C LEU A 101 -8.55 10.69 22.26
N GLN A 102 -9.61 10.01 22.68
CA GLN A 102 -10.97 10.57 22.62
C GLN A 102 -11.15 11.79 23.53
N TYR A 103 -10.83 11.64 24.81
CA TYR A 103 -10.96 12.69 25.82
C TYR A 103 -10.14 13.95 25.48
N PRO A 104 -8.81 13.87 25.23
CA PRO A 104 -8.04 15.06 24.92
C PRO A 104 -8.43 15.66 23.56
N LEU A 105 -8.80 14.84 22.57
CA LEU A 105 -9.28 15.36 21.28
C LEU A 105 -10.59 16.15 21.44
N ASN A 106 -11.54 15.63 22.24
CA ASN A 106 -12.79 16.32 22.51
C ASN A 106 -12.56 17.67 23.21
N GLN A 107 -11.64 17.72 24.18
CA GLN A 107 -11.25 18.97 24.82
C GLN A 107 -10.66 19.97 23.82
N MET A 108 -9.72 19.52 22.99
CA MET A 108 -9.11 20.38 21.96
C MET A 108 -10.14 20.88 20.95
N CYS A 109 -11.12 20.05 20.56
CA CYS A 109 -12.19 20.47 19.67
C CYS A 109 -13.04 21.58 20.28
N ARG A 110 -13.41 21.47 21.56
CA ARG A 110 -14.17 22.52 22.25
C ARG A 110 -13.38 23.81 22.37
N LEU A 111 -12.10 23.72 22.73
CA LEU A 111 -11.21 24.88 22.83
C LEU A 111 -10.99 25.58 21.48
N ALA A 112 -10.95 24.80 20.39
CA ALA A 112 -10.78 25.31 19.04
C ALA A 112 -12.09 25.71 18.34
N GLY A 113 -13.25 25.60 19.00
CA GLY A 113 -14.56 25.84 18.37
C GLY A 113 -14.95 24.83 17.29
N LEU A 114 -14.30 23.67 17.23
CA LEU A 114 -14.57 22.59 16.28
C LEU A 114 -15.70 21.68 16.81
N VAL A 115 -16.87 22.26 17.01
CA VAL A 115 -18.08 21.60 17.50
C VAL A 115 -19.25 21.84 16.54
N ASP A 116 -20.20 20.91 16.49
CA ASP A 116 -21.43 21.08 15.72
C ASP A 116 -22.44 21.97 16.47
N GLN A 117 -23.64 22.10 15.90
CA GLN A 117 -24.74 22.91 16.44
C GLN A 117 -25.20 22.44 17.83
N ASP A 118 -24.96 21.16 18.18
CA ASP A 118 -25.27 20.57 19.48
C ASP A 118 -24.07 20.62 20.45
N GLY A 119 -22.96 21.27 20.08
CA GLY A 119 -21.75 21.33 20.89
C GLY A 119 -20.94 20.02 20.90
N LYS A 120 -21.21 19.07 19.98
CA LYS A 120 -20.44 17.82 19.87
C LYS A 120 -19.19 18.01 19.01
N PRO A 121 -18.05 17.43 19.38
CA PRO A 121 -16.82 17.50 18.59
C PRO A 121 -16.98 16.94 17.16
N ILE A 122 -16.61 17.74 16.15
CA ILE A 122 -16.69 17.32 14.74
C ILE A 122 -15.47 16.51 14.28
N VAL A 123 -14.34 16.66 14.97
CA VAL A 123 -13.10 15.94 14.66
C VAL A 123 -12.99 14.69 15.52
N THR A 124 -12.78 13.55 14.86
CA THR A 124 -12.55 12.27 15.52
C THR A 124 -11.17 11.72 15.18
N SER A 125 -10.68 10.76 15.96
CA SER A 125 -9.42 10.06 15.65
C SER A 125 -9.44 9.39 14.26
N HIS A 126 -10.62 9.02 13.75
CA HIS A 126 -10.75 8.49 12.39
C HIS A 126 -10.56 9.57 11.31
N ARG A 127 -10.88 10.84 11.60
CA ARG A 127 -10.65 11.96 10.68
C ARG A 127 -9.17 12.20 10.41
N PHE A 128 -8.29 11.96 11.39
CA PHE A 128 -6.84 12.02 11.18
C PHE A 128 -6.37 11.03 10.11
N ARG A 129 -6.89 9.80 10.19
CA ARG A 129 -6.61 8.77 9.19
C ARG A 129 -7.09 9.16 7.79
N HIS A 130 -8.30 9.73 7.70
CA HIS A 130 -8.79 10.29 6.44
C HIS A 130 -7.89 11.41 5.92
N THR A 131 -7.47 12.31 6.81
CA THR A 131 -6.59 13.43 6.44
C THR A 131 -5.28 12.91 5.84
N VAL A 132 -4.66 11.89 6.45
CA VAL A 132 -3.44 11.26 5.90
C VAL A 132 -3.71 10.64 4.52
N GLY A 133 -4.79 9.86 4.37
CA GLY A 133 -5.15 9.26 3.08
C GLY A 133 -5.40 10.29 1.98
N THR A 134 -6.15 11.35 2.29
CA THR A 134 -6.44 12.45 1.37
C THR A 134 -5.18 13.22 1.01
N GLN A 135 -4.32 13.56 1.97
CA GLN A 135 -3.06 14.28 1.71
C GLN A 135 -2.08 13.47 0.86
N LEU A 136 -2.04 12.15 1.03
CA LEU A 136 -1.25 11.28 0.17
C LEU A 136 -1.80 11.28 -1.25
N ALA A 137 -3.11 11.15 -1.42
CA ALA A 137 -3.74 11.21 -2.74
C ALA A 137 -3.57 12.56 -3.44
N GLU A 138 -3.80 13.67 -2.73
CA GLU A 138 -3.64 15.03 -3.27
C GLU A 138 -2.19 15.33 -3.70
N ARG A 139 -1.22 14.60 -3.16
CA ARG A 139 0.20 14.68 -3.53
C ARG A 139 0.61 13.60 -4.54
N GLY A 140 -0.35 12.90 -5.17
CA GLY A 140 -0.09 11.93 -6.23
C GLY A 140 0.46 10.59 -5.74
N ALA A 141 0.28 10.22 -4.46
CA ALA A 141 0.68 8.90 -4.00
C ALA A 141 -0.14 7.81 -4.69
N LYS A 142 0.54 6.76 -5.15
CA LYS A 142 -0.11 5.61 -5.78
C LYS A 142 -1.07 4.92 -4.79
N LEU A 143 -2.15 4.31 -5.30
CA LEU A 143 -3.17 3.66 -4.48
C LEU A 143 -2.58 2.61 -3.52
N HIS A 144 -1.62 1.81 -4.00
CA HIS A 144 -0.94 0.81 -3.17
C HIS A 144 -0.11 1.45 -2.03
N THR A 145 0.48 2.63 -2.25
CA THR A 145 1.19 3.38 -1.20
C THR A 145 0.21 3.82 -0.10
N ILE A 146 -0.95 4.35 -0.49
CA ILE A 146 -2.01 4.73 0.45
C ILE A 146 -2.51 3.50 1.22
N MET A 147 -2.71 2.36 0.54
CA MET A 147 -3.09 1.11 1.19
C MET A 147 -2.05 0.64 2.20
N SER A 148 -0.77 0.69 1.85
CA SER A 148 0.33 0.27 2.74
C SER A 148 0.42 1.18 3.97
N VAL A 149 0.39 2.50 3.81
CA VAL A 149 0.45 3.46 4.93
C VAL A 149 -0.74 3.30 5.87
N LEU A 150 -1.94 3.16 5.31
CA LEU A 150 -3.15 3.03 6.11
C LEU A 150 -3.31 1.59 6.66
N GLY A 151 -2.72 0.58 6.05
CA GLY A 151 -2.98 -0.83 6.40
C GLY A 151 -4.39 -1.24 5.98
N HIS A 152 -4.72 -0.99 4.70
CA HIS A 152 -5.93 -1.48 4.04
C HIS A 152 -5.65 -2.82 3.37
N GLN A 153 -6.53 -3.80 3.60
CA GLN A 153 -6.38 -5.13 3.04
C GLN A 153 -6.89 -5.22 1.61
N THR A 154 -7.88 -4.40 1.26
CA THR A 154 -8.46 -4.37 -0.09
C THR A 154 -8.36 -2.97 -0.69
N PRO A 155 -8.19 -2.85 -2.02
CA PRO A 155 -8.19 -1.56 -2.71
C PRO A 155 -9.46 -0.77 -2.48
N HIS A 156 -10.62 -1.45 -2.37
CA HIS A 156 -11.91 -0.83 -2.07
C HIS A 156 -11.86 0.11 -0.86
N MET A 157 -11.13 -0.23 0.20
CA MET A 157 -11.00 0.62 1.38
C MET A 157 -10.26 1.94 1.11
N SER A 158 -9.39 1.99 0.09
CA SER A 158 -8.65 3.17 -0.33
C SER A 158 -9.28 3.91 -1.50
N MET A 159 -10.30 3.35 -2.17
CA MET A 159 -10.94 3.98 -3.33
C MET A 159 -11.52 5.37 -3.03
N VAL A 160 -11.92 5.64 -1.79
CA VAL A 160 -12.38 6.97 -1.35
C VAL A 160 -11.32 8.06 -1.54
N TYR A 161 -10.04 7.69 -1.62
CA TYR A 161 -8.92 8.60 -1.87
C TYR A 161 -8.48 8.62 -3.33
N ALA A 162 -9.05 7.78 -4.20
CA ALA A 162 -8.74 7.79 -5.63
C ALA A 162 -9.42 9.01 -6.28
N ARG A 163 -8.81 10.18 -6.08
CA ARG A 163 -9.08 11.37 -6.88
C ARG A 163 -8.11 11.34 -8.04
N ILE A 164 -8.56 10.83 -9.17
CA ILE A 164 -7.76 10.88 -10.40
C ILE A 164 -8.22 12.14 -11.12
N SER A 165 -7.32 13.11 -11.29
CA SER A 165 -7.61 14.27 -12.14
C SER A 165 -7.60 13.85 -13.61
N ASP A 166 -8.40 14.50 -14.46
CA ASP A 166 -8.43 14.21 -15.92
C ASP A 166 -7.02 14.30 -16.55
N ALA A 167 -6.18 15.19 -16.03
CA ALA A 167 -4.79 15.33 -16.46
C ALA A 167 -3.91 14.13 -16.06
N GLU A 168 -4.13 13.54 -14.89
CA GLU A 168 -3.46 12.30 -14.47
C GLU A 168 -4.00 11.09 -15.22
N VAL A 169 -5.33 11.00 -15.46
CA VAL A 169 -5.90 9.96 -16.33
C VAL A 169 -5.24 10.03 -17.70
N LEU A 170 -5.14 11.22 -18.30
CA LEU A 170 -4.53 11.41 -19.60
C LEU A 170 -3.01 11.11 -19.58
N ARG A 171 -2.31 11.46 -18.50
CA ARG A 171 -0.87 11.16 -18.34
C ARG A 171 -0.63 9.66 -18.25
N ASP A 172 -1.36 8.96 -17.37
CA ASP A 172 -1.23 7.51 -17.18
C ASP A 172 -1.68 6.78 -18.45
N TYR A 173 -2.78 7.22 -19.07
CA TYR A 173 -3.21 6.72 -20.38
C TYR A 173 -2.13 6.91 -21.43
N ARG A 174 -1.53 8.10 -21.55
CA ARG A 174 -0.46 8.35 -22.54
C ARG A 174 0.78 7.51 -22.26
N SER A 175 1.11 7.26 -21.00
CA SER A 175 2.26 6.42 -20.64
C SER A 175 2.10 4.94 -21.03
N VAL A 176 0.87 4.51 -21.33
CA VAL A 176 0.58 3.11 -21.67
C VAL A 176 0.02 2.93 -23.07
N LEU A 177 -0.77 3.88 -23.56
CA LEU A 177 -1.49 3.82 -24.84
C LEU A 177 -1.24 5.06 -25.70
N GLY A 178 -0.25 5.90 -25.37
CA GLY A 178 0.10 7.08 -26.15
C GLY A 178 0.67 6.73 -27.54
N PRO A 179 0.51 7.61 -28.55
CA PRO A 179 1.12 7.41 -29.85
C PRO A 179 2.66 7.34 -29.70
N GLY A 180 3.26 6.21 -30.08
CA GLY A 180 4.71 5.99 -29.99
C GLY A 180 5.18 5.23 -28.74
N GLU A 181 4.30 4.95 -27.77
CA GLU A 181 4.66 4.09 -26.65
C GLU A 181 4.78 2.62 -27.10
N MET A 182 5.86 1.97 -26.66
CA MET A 182 6.13 0.58 -26.99
C MET A 182 5.32 -0.33 -26.07
N ILE A 183 4.34 -1.02 -26.65
CA ILE A 183 3.43 -1.94 -25.97
C ILE A 183 3.72 -3.38 -26.36
N ALA A 184 3.71 -4.29 -25.38
CA ALA A 184 4.01 -5.71 -25.56
C ALA A 184 2.90 -6.61 -25.04
N GLY A 185 2.89 -7.87 -25.50
CA GLY A 185 1.91 -8.89 -25.12
C GLY A 185 0.82 -9.14 -26.17
N PRO A 186 0.05 -10.23 -26.03
CA PRO A 186 -0.92 -10.66 -27.05
C PRO A 186 -1.98 -9.60 -27.39
N GLY A 187 -2.38 -8.77 -26.42
CA GLY A 187 -3.34 -7.70 -26.62
C GLY A 187 -2.77 -6.47 -27.34
N ALA A 188 -1.44 -6.36 -27.43
CA ALA A 188 -0.78 -5.23 -28.07
C ALA A 188 -1.06 -5.16 -29.58
N GLU A 189 -1.25 -6.31 -30.23
CA GLU A 189 -1.57 -6.36 -31.66
C GLU A 189 -2.96 -5.79 -31.96
N ALA A 190 -3.95 -6.06 -31.10
CA ALA A 190 -5.30 -5.50 -31.24
C ALA A 190 -5.31 -3.96 -31.13
N ILE A 191 -4.45 -3.41 -30.27
CA ILE A 191 -4.25 -1.97 -30.14
C ILE A 191 -3.54 -1.40 -31.39
N ARG A 192 -2.41 -1.99 -31.79
CA ARG A 192 -1.63 -1.55 -32.97
C ARG A 192 -2.44 -1.57 -34.27
N ALA A 193 -3.29 -2.59 -34.44
CA ALA A 193 -4.13 -2.74 -35.61
C ALA A 193 -5.37 -1.84 -35.61
N GLY A 194 -5.58 -1.00 -34.58
CA GLY A 194 -6.74 -0.10 -34.50
C GLY A 194 -8.08 -0.84 -34.43
N LYS A 195 -8.10 -2.10 -33.96
CA LYS A 195 -9.29 -2.96 -33.98
C LYS A 195 -10.23 -2.74 -32.78
N LEU A 196 -9.93 -1.77 -31.92
CA LEU A 196 -10.79 -1.40 -30.79
C LEU A 196 -11.83 -0.37 -31.23
N SER A 197 -13.10 -0.59 -30.87
CA SER A 197 -14.16 0.40 -31.13
C SER A 197 -13.94 1.67 -30.31
N CYS A 198 -14.50 2.81 -30.74
CA CYS A 198 -14.43 4.06 -29.97
C CYS A 198 -14.94 3.88 -28.53
N ALA A 199 -16.03 3.13 -28.35
CA ALA A 199 -16.57 2.81 -27.02
C ALA A 199 -15.60 1.96 -26.18
N ALA A 200 -14.89 1.00 -26.79
CA ALA A 200 -13.86 0.21 -26.12
C ALA A 200 -12.67 1.09 -25.71
N ILE A 201 -12.26 2.01 -26.57
CA ILE A 201 -11.20 2.97 -26.31
C ILE A 201 -11.59 3.91 -25.16
N ASP A 202 -12.79 4.48 -25.18
CA ASP A 202 -13.26 5.40 -24.14
C ASP A 202 -13.47 4.71 -22.79
N TRP A 203 -13.88 3.44 -22.82
CA TRP A 203 -13.91 2.62 -21.63
C TRP A 203 -12.52 2.39 -21.04
N LEU A 204 -11.54 2.01 -21.87
CA LEU A 204 -10.14 1.81 -21.44
C LEU A 204 -9.54 3.11 -20.89
N LYS A 205 -9.81 4.27 -21.52
CA LYS A 205 -9.40 5.59 -21.02
C LYS A 205 -9.95 5.87 -19.63
N SER A 206 -11.24 5.65 -19.42
CA SER A 206 -11.94 6.02 -18.18
C SER A 206 -11.73 5.02 -17.03
N ASN A 207 -11.25 3.82 -17.33
CA ASN A 207 -11.17 2.71 -16.37
C ASN A 207 -9.80 2.04 -16.35
N PHE A 208 -8.76 2.72 -16.84
CA PHE A 208 -7.41 2.21 -16.96
C PHE A 208 -6.84 1.59 -15.66
N ILE A 209 -7.13 2.21 -14.52
CA ILE A 209 -6.72 1.67 -13.21
C ILE A 209 -7.47 0.38 -12.87
N LYS A 210 -8.74 0.25 -13.27
CA LYS A 210 -9.53 -0.96 -13.00
C LYS A 210 -9.09 -2.16 -13.83
N THR A 211 -8.24 -1.94 -14.84
CA THR A 211 -7.68 -3.00 -15.68
C THR A 211 -6.26 -3.40 -15.28
N GLU A 212 -5.66 -2.74 -14.27
CA GLU A 212 -4.30 -3.04 -13.81
C GLU A 212 -4.21 -4.47 -13.25
N LEU A 213 -3.17 -5.17 -13.70
CA LEU A 213 -2.71 -6.47 -13.24
C LEU A 213 -1.29 -6.32 -12.65
N GLU A 214 -0.76 -7.38 -12.05
CA GLU A 214 0.58 -7.36 -11.44
C GLU A 214 1.68 -6.85 -12.41
N LEU A 215 1.65 -7.34 -13.66
CA LEU A 215 2.68 -7.11 -14.68
C LEU A 215 2.19 -6.33 -15.92
N GLY A 216 0.99 -5.73 -15.87
CA GLY A 216 0.44 -5.04 -17.03
C GLY A 216 -1.05 -4.70 -16.87
N HIS A 217 -1.81 -4.76 -17.97
CA HIS A 217 -3.23 -4.45 -18.01
C HIS A 217 -4.03 -5.48 -18.78
N CYS A 218 -5.31 -5.59 -18.43
CA CYS A 218 -6.30 -6.41 -19.12
C CYS A 218 -7.18 -5.56 -20.04
N LEU A 219 -7.16 -5.83 -21.34
CA LEU A 219 -8.00 -5.15 -22.34
C LEU A 219 -9.44 -5.70 -22.41
N ARG A 220 -9.88 -6.46 -21.40
CA ARG A 220 -11.23 -7.01 -21.35
C ARG A 220 -12.27 -5.91 -21.19
N LEU A 221 -13.31 -5.94 -22.01
CA LEU A 221 -14.44 -5.01 -21.94
C LEU A 221 -15.50 -5.50 -20.94
N PRO A 222 -16.32 -4.60 -20.37
CA PRO A 222 -17.38 -4.98 -19.43
C PRO A 222 -18.38 -5.96 -20.04
N SER A 223 -18.68 -5.80 -21.33
CA SER A 223 -19.60 -6.66 -22.08
C SER A 223 -19.13 -8.11 -22.20
N GLU A 224 -17.84 -8.37 -22.01
CA GLU A 224 -17.25 -9.71 -22.08
C GLU A 224 -17.45 -10.51 -20.77
N GLY A 225 -18.03 -9.91 -19.72
CA GLY A 225 -18.28 -10.59 -18.45
C GLY A 225 -17.00 -10.93 -17.67
N PRO A 226 -17.10 -11.45 -16.44
CA PRO A 226 -15.93 -11.80 -15.62
C PRO A 226 -15.02 -12.85 -16.31
N CYS A 227 -13.70 -12.74 -16.13
CA CYS A 227 -12.72 -13.73 -16.58
C CYS A 227 -12.12 -14.44 -15.37
N GLU A 228 -11.95 -15.76 -15.45
CA GLU A 228 -11.27 -16.60 -14.46
C GLU A 228 -9.87 -17.02 -14.95
N CYS A 229 -9.20 -16.14 -15.69
CA CYS A 229 -7.90 -16.41 -16.27
C CYS A 229 -6.78 -16.21 -15.23
N ASP A 230 -6.39 -17.28 -14.54
CA ASP A 230 -5.26 -17.27 -13.58
C ASP A 230 -3.89 -17.05 -14.26
N LEU A 231 -3.77 -17.41 -15.54
CA LEU A 231 -2.53 -17.27 -16.31
C LEU A 231 -2.59 -16.08 -17.28
N TYR A 232 -2.55 -14.87 -16.74
CA TYR A 232 -2.71 -13.64 -17.53
C TYR A 232 -1.60 -13.41 -18.57
N LEU A 233 -0.38 -13.92 -18.35
CA LEU A 233 0.74 -13.79 -19.32
C LEU A 233 0.49 -14.47 -20.67
N SER A 234 -0.45 -15.41 -20.72
CA SER A 234 -0.90 -16.07 -21.95
C SER A 234 -2.24 -15.54 -22.47
N CYS A 235 -2.88 -14.61 -21.76
CA CYS A 235 -4.19 -14.11 -22.14
C CYS A 235 -4.08 -13.22 -23.39
N ALA A 236 -4.97 -13.43 -24.37
CA ALA A 236 -5.07 -12.61 -25.58
C ALA A 236 -5.35 -11.12 -25.28
N LYS A 237 -5.87 -10.81 -24.09
CA LYS A 237 -6.19 -9.44 -23.66
C LYS A 237 -5.10 -8.79 -22.82
N PHE A 238 -4.01 -9.49 -22.53
CA PHE A 238 -2.93 -8.95 -21.72
C PHE A 238 -2.07 -7.99 -22.56
N VAL A 239 -1.82 -6.81 -22.01
CA VAL A 239 -0.87 -5.83 -22.55
C VAL A 239 0.04 -5.34 -21.44
N THR A 240 1.29 -5.08 -21.74
CA THR A 240 2.26 -4.50 -20.81
C THR A 240 3.06 -3.38 -21.50
N THR A 241 3.76 -2.59 -20.69
CA THR A 241 4.48 -1.39 -21.12
C THR A 241 5.83 -1.31 -20.42
N LYS A 242 6.68 -0.39 -20.86
CA LYS A 242 7.97 -0.10 -20.21
C LYS A 242 7.86 0.22 -18.72
N ALA A 243 6.75 0.80 -18.26
CA ALA A 243 6.51 1.07 -16.85
C ALA A 243 6.52 -0.19 -15.97
N TYR A 244 6.28 -1.37 -16.57
CA TYR A 244 6.31 -2.67 -15.90
C TYR A 244 7.62 -3.44 -16.09
N ALA A 245 8.58 -2.92 -16.86
CA ALA A 245 9.83 -3.62 -17.18
C ALA A 245 10.58 -4.10 -15.93
N GLY A 246 10.69 -3.25 -14.90
CA GLY A 246 11.32 -3.65 -13.63
C GLY A 246 10.61 -4.81 -12.93
N ARG A 247 9.27 -4.80 -12.88
CA ARG A 247 8.49 -5.91 -12.30
C ARG A 247 8.60 -7.19 -13.13
N LEU A 248 8.65 -7.06 -14.46
CA LEU A 248 8.88 -8.18 -15.37
C LEU A 248 10.25 -8.80 -15.11
N GLN A 249 11.31 -8.00 -14.97
CA GLN A 249 12.65 -8.48 -14.62
C GLN A 249 12.68 -9.19 -13.26
N GLU A 250 12.07 -8.61 -12.23
CA GLU A 250 11.96 -9.24 -10.90
C GLU A 250 11.23 -10.59 -10.97
N ARG A 251 10.10 -10.65 -11.69
CA ARG A 251 9.37 -11.89 -11.88
C ARG A 251 10.19 -12.93 -12.63
N ARG A 252 10.90 -12.55 -13.70
CA ARG A 252 11.80 -13.44 -14.44
C ARG A 252 12.86 -14.04 -13.52
N LYS A 253 13.53 -13.20 -12.71
CA LYS A 253 14.56 -13.65 -11.75
C LYS A 253 13.98 -14.68 -10.78
N LEU A 254 12.77 -14.46 -10.27
CA LEU A 254 12.08 -15.43 -9.42
C LEU A 254 11.81 -16.75 -10.14
N GLU A 255 11.28 -16.72 -11.37
CA GLU A 255 11.01 -17.94 -12.15
C GLU A 255 12.29 -18.76 -12.41
N LEU A 256 13.42 -18.10 -12.66
CA LEU A 256 14.71 -18.78 -12.84
C LEU A 256 15.20 -19.45 -11.55
N VAL A 257 15.07 -18.79 -10.40
CA VAL A 257 15.40 -19.38 -9.09
C VAL A 257 14.52 -20.60 -8.80
N LEU A 258 13.23 -20.52 -9.10
CA LEU A 258 12.30 -21.64 -8.92
C LEU A 258 12.58 -22.79 -9.88
N ALA A 259 13.02 -22.49 -11.11
CA ALA A 259 13.47 -23.52 -12.05
C ALA A 259 14.74 -24.25 -11.56
N GLU A 260 15.66 -23.55 -10.89
CA GLU A 260 16.86 -24.15 -10.29
C GLU A 260 16.49 -25.06 -9.11
N ASP A 261 15.68 -24.58 -8.17
CA ASP A 261 15.21 -25.40 -7.04
C ASP A 261 14.45 -26.67 -7.52
N ALA A 262 13.61 -26.53 -8.55
CA ALA A 262 12.95 -27.68 -9.16
C ALA A 262 13.94 -28.66 -9.81
N ARG A 263 15.06 -28.17 -10.37
CA ARG A 263 16.11 -29.00 -10.95
C ARG A 263 16.88 -29.77 -9.88
N GLU A 264 17.24 -29.13 -8.78
CA GLU A 264 17.90 -29.77 -7.63
C GLU A 264 17.04 -30.90 -7.04
N ARG A 265 15.71 -30.74 -7.07
CA ARG A 265 14.74 -31.73 -6.60
C ARG A 265 14.37 -32.81 -7.63
N GLY A 266 14.86 -32.71 -8.87
CA GLY A 266 14.54 -33.64 -9.96
C GLY A 266 13.12 -33.50 -10.54
N TRP A 267 12.44 -32.36 -10.34
CA TRP A 267 11.07 -32.12 -10.81
C TRP A 267 11.04 -31.54 -12.23
N SER A 268 11.32 -32.37 -13.23
CA SER A 268 11.45 -31.96 -14.63
C SER A 268 10.26 -31.14 -15.18
N LYS A 269 9.02 -31.49 -14.82
CA LYS A 269 7.82 -30.76 -15.27
C LYS A 269 7.69 -29.36 -14.66
N GLU A 270 8.16 -29.16 -13.43
CA GLU A 270 8.16 -27.85 -12.80
C GLU A 270 9.27 -26.96 -13.39
N VAL A 271 10.43 -27.55 -13.74
CA VAL A 271 11.48 -26.85 -14.50
C VAL A 271 10.91 -26.32 -15.82
N GLU A 272 10.23 -27.17 -16.61
CA GLU A 272 9.58 -26.77 -17.87
C GLU A 272 8.59 -25.61 -17.67
N ARG A 273 7.77 -25.67 -16.62
CA ARG A 273 6.75 -24.64 -16.32
C ARG A 273 7.37 -23.28 -15.99
N HIS A 274 8.37 -23.27 -15.11
CA HIS A 274 9.07 -22.04 -14.70
C HIS A 274 9.87 -21.44 -15.86
N GLN A 275 10.59 -22.26 -16.62
CA GLN A 275 11.31 -21.82 -17.82
C GLN A 275 10.37 -21.25 -18.89
N SER A 276 9.23 -21.89 -19.14
CA SER A 276 8.22 -21.39 -20.10
C SER A 276 7.70 -20.01 -19.72
N THR A 277 7.49 -19.77 -18.42
CA THR A 277 7.06 -18.46 -17.90
C THR A 277 8.17 -17.42 -18.03
N ALA A 278 9.41 -17.76 -17.68
CA ALA A 278 10.57 -16.88 -17.85
C ALA A 278 10.76 -16.47 -19.33
N SER A 279 10.69 -17.42 -20.27
CA SER A 279 10.81 -17.14 -21.70
C SER A 279 9.65 -16.31 -22.28
N ARG A 280 8.45 -16.38 -21.71
CA ARG A 280 7.35 -15.45 -22.05
C ARG A 280 7.70 -14.03 -21.61
N ILE A 281 8.21 -13.87 -20.39
CA ILE A 281 8.60 -12.57 -19.85
C ILE A 281 9.77 -11.96 -20.65
N GLU A 282 10.76 -12.77 -21.04
CA GLU A 282 11.86 -12.33 -21.90
C GLU A 282 11.39 -11.80 -23.25
N ARG A 283 10.41 -12.47 -23.87
CA ARG A 283 9.79 -11.97 -25.10
C ARG A 283 9.08 -10.63 -24.89
N LEU A 284 8.36 -10.47 -23.77
CA LEU A 284 7.73 -9.19 -23.43
C LEU A 284 8.77 -8.07 -23.25
N LEU A 285 9.87 -8.34 -22.53
CA LEU A 285 10.95 -7.37 -22.35
C LEU A 285 11.58 -6.99 -23.69
N LYS A 286 11.85 -7.98 -24.55
CA LYS A 286 12.38 -7.76 -25.90
C LYS A 286 11.43 -6.92 -26.77
N ASP A 287 10.13 -7.22 -26.74
CA ASP A 287 9.11 -6.47 -27.46
C ASP A 287 8.98 -5.02 -26.95
N LEU A 288 9.36 -4.77 -25.69
CA LEU A 288 9.48 -3.43 -25.10
C LEU A 288 10.82 -2.77 -25.40
N GLY A 289 11.77 -3.43 -26.07
CA GLY A 289 13.11 -2.90 -26.30
C GLY A 289 13.96 -2.78 -25.03
N GLU A 290 13.66 -3.59 -24.02
CA GLU A 290 14.41 -3.68 -22.77
C GLU A 290 15.31 -4.92 -22.80
N GLU A 291 16.56 -4.79 -22.39
CA GLU A 291 17.45 -5.95 -22.25
C GLU A 291 17.06 -6.76 -21.02
N ALA A 292 16.99 -8.09 -21.18
CA ALA A 292 16.84 -8.99 -20.05
C ALA A 292 18.17 -8.98 -19.28
N ASP A 293 18.15 -8.37 -18.10
CA ASP A 293 19.27 -8.39 -17.16
C ASP A 293 19.71 -9.85 -16.93
N PRO A 294 21.02 -10.18 -17.00
CA PRO A 294 21.53 -11.55 -16.98
C PRO A 294 20.91 -12.42 -15.88
#